data_AF-A0AAQ1GMP7-F1
#
_entry.id   AF-A0AAQ1GMP7-F1
#
_cell.length_a   1.000
_cell.length_b   1.000
_cell.length_c   1.000
_cell.angle_alpha   90.00
_cell.angle_beta   90.00
_cell.angle_gamma   90.00
#
_symmetry.space_group_name_H-M   'P 1'
#
loop_
_entity.id
_entity.type
_entity.pdbx_description
1 polymer ?
#
loop_
_entity_poly.entity_id
_entity_poly.type
_entity_poly.pdbx_seq_one_letter_code
_entity_poly.pdbx_strand_id
1 'polypeptide(L)' 'MRHDRPVTVLVGDGVVTVKREGSSAATVAAILGRVEREGTEVLCLDRLVHESHENTFSGWSVSGAVTTLLSRPIQSSQA' A
#
# COMPACT_ATOMS: atom_id res chain seq x y z
N MET A 1 -23.24 13.27 3.71
CA MET A 1 -22.07 13.43 2.84
C MET A 1 -20.84 13.29 3.73
N ARG A 2 -20.02 12.24 3.55
CA ARG A 2 -18.75 12.13 4.31
C ARG A 2 -17.76 13.08 3.65
N HIS A 3 -17.22 14.02 4.42
CA HIS A 3 -16.14 14.89 3.97
C HIS A 3 -14.85 14.09 3.90
N ASP A 4 -14.15 14.22 2.78
CA ASP A 4 -12.82 13.68 2.60
C ASP A 4 -11.90 14.35 3.63
N ARG A 5 -11.36 13.56 4.56
CA ARG A 5 -10.55 14.10 5.67
C ARG A 5 -9.10 14.26 5.21
N PRO A 6 -8.40 15.32 5.61
CA PRO A 6 -6.98 15.43 5.29
C PRO A 6 -6.19 14.20 5.73
N VAL A 7 -5.34 13.71 4.83
CA VAL A 7 -4.50 12.53 5.02
C VAL A 7 -3.03 12.92 4.93
N THR A 8 -2.21 12.40 5.83
CA THR A 8 -0.75 12.52 5.76
C THR A 8 -0.18 11.14 5.46
N VAL A 9 0.69 11.07 4.45
CA VAL A 9 1.39 9.86 4.04
C VAL A 9 2.87 10.06 4.32
N LEU A 10 3.47 9.14 5.07
CA LEU A 10 4.91 9.09 5.34
C LEU A 10 5.46 7.76 4.84
N VAL A 11 6.46 7.84 3.96
CA VAL A 11 7.19 6.66 3.47
C VAL A 11 8.51 6.59 4.21
N GLY A 12 8.65 5.55 5.03
CA GLY A 12 9.88 5.25 5.78
C GLY A 12 10.64 4.08 5.17
N ASP A 13 11.64 3.60 5.91
CA ASP A 13 12.38 2.40 5.50
C ASP A 13 11.49 1.16 5.65
N GLY A 14 11.06 0.60 4.51
CA GLY A 14 10.23 -0.60 4.45
C GLY A 14 8.77 -0.46 4.88
N VAL A 15 8.29 0.75 5.24
CA VAL A 15 6.90 0.96 5.70
C VAL A 15 6.27 2.23 5.16
N VAL A 16 4.94 2.22 5.04
CA VAL A 16 4.11 3.40 4.78
C VAL A 16 3.21 3.65 5.99
N THR A 17 3.21 4.88 6.48
CA THR A 17 2.32 5.34 7.54
C THR A 17 1.29 6.32 6.98
N VAL A 18 0.01 6.04 7.23
CA VAL A 18 -1.13 6.86 6.82
C VAL A 18 -1.82 7.38 8.08
N LYS A 19 -1.83 8.70 8.25
CA LYS A 19 -2.50 9.39 9.35
C LYS A 19 -3.65 10.23 8.81
N ARG A 20 -4.85 10.01 9.34
CA ARG A 20 -6.05 10.77 8.99
C ARG A 20 -6.36 11.78 10.08
N GLU A 21 -6.73 12.98 9.66
CA GLU A 21 -7.20 13.99 10.60
C GLU A 21 -8.46 13.51 11.33
N GLY A 22 -8.53 13.77 12.63
CA GLY A 22 -9.62 13.30 13.49
C GLY A 22 -9.62 11.80 13.79
N SER A 23 -8.64 11.02 13.32
CA SER A 23 -8.37 9.67 13.81
C SER A 23 -7.31 9.71 14.92
N SER A 24 -7.53 9.00 16.02
CA SER A 24 -6.50 8.86 17.07
C SER A 24 -5.35 7.95 16.64
N ALA A 25 -5.62 6.94 15.81
CA ALA A 25 -4.63 5.99 15.30
C ALA A 25 -4.10 6.37 13.91
N ALA A 26 -2.85 5.98 13.65
CA ALA A 26 -2.27 5.91 12.30
C ALA A 26 -2.33 4.46 11.80
N THR A 27 -2.55 4.28 10.50
CA THR A 27 -2.42 2.97 9.85
C THR A 27 -1.00 2.82 9.35
N VAL A 28 -0.34 1.71 9.68
CA VAL A 28 1.01 1.39 9.21
C VAL A 28 0.93 0.11 8.36
N ALA A 29 1.56 0.13 7.20
CA ALA A 29 1.65 -0.99 6.28
C ALA A 29 3.11 -1.24 5.87
N ALA A 30 3.48 -2.51 5.71
CA ALA A 30 4.79 -2.88 5.20
C ALA A 30 4.85 -2.76 3.68
N ILE A 31 5.98 -2.31 3.14
CA ILE A 31 6.26 -2.29 1.71
C ILE A 31 6.78 -3.66 1.31
N LEU A 32 5.99 -4.38 0.51
CA LEU A 32 6.36 -5.69 -0.03
C LEU A 32 7.28 -5.57 -1.25
N GLY A 33 7.20 -4.45 -1.95
CA GLY A 33 8.00 -4.19 -3.14
C GLY A 33 7.64 -2.85 -3.77
N ARG A 34 8.50 -2.43 -4.70
CA ARG A 34 8.29 -1.24 -5.53
C ARG A 34 8.29 -1.66 -6.98
N VAL A 35 7.32 -1.18 -7.74
CA VAL A 35 7.23 -1.45 -9.17
C VAL A 35 7.09 -0.12 -9.91
N GLU A 36 7.77 0.00 -11.05
CA GLU A 36 7.56 1.11 -11.95
C GLU A 36 6.52 0.70 -12.99
N ARG A 37 5.50 1.54 -13.18
CA ARG A 37 4.48 1.34 -14.19
C ARG A 37 4.19 2.66 -14.88
N GLU A 38 4.35 2.70 -16.21
CA GLU A 38 3.99 3.87 -17.03
C GLU A 38 4.64 5.17 -16.50
N GLY A 39 5.90 5.09 -16.03
CA GLY A 39 6.64 6.21 -15.45
C GLY A 39 6.24 6.61 -14.03
N THR A 40 5.45 5.78 -13.34
CA THR A 40 4.98 5.99 -11.97
C THR A 40 5.55 4.92 -11.04
N GLU A 41 6.12 5.33 -9.90
CA GLU A 41 6.49 4.40 -8.82
C GLU A 41 5.24 3.98 -8.04
N VAL A 42 5.06 2.67 -7.89
CA VAL A 42 3.96 2.06 -7.16
C VAL A 42 4.52 1.25 -5.99
N LEU A 43 4.02 1.53 -4.78
CA LEU A 43 4.38 0.81 -3.57
C LEU A 43 3.35 -0.30 -3.30
N CYS A 44 3.78 -1.56 -3.31
CA CYS A 44 2.93 -2.69 -2.97
C CYS A 44 2.92 -2.87 -1.44
N LEU A 45 1.73 -2.87 -0.83
CA LEU A 45 1.57 -2.88 0.62
C LEU A 45 0.96 -4.19 1.13
N ASP A 46 1.28 -4.58 2.37
CA ASP A 46 0.77 -5.80 3.00
C ASP A 46 -0.73 -5.74 3.36
N ARG A 47 -1.32 -4.55 3.41
CA ARG A 47 -2.72 -4.32 3.80
C ARG A 47 -3.33 -3.08 3.17
N LEU A 48 -4.65 -2.97 3.28
CA LEU A 48 -5.41 -1.80 2.86
C LEU A 48 -5.17 -0.62 3.80
N VAL A 49 -4.86 0.54 3.23
CA VAL A 49 -4.68 1.80 3.99
C VAL A 49 -5.76 2.86 3.67
N HIS A 50 -6.61 2.57 2.68
CA HIS A 50 -7.67 3.45 2.20
C HIS A 50 -9.06 2.93 2.59
N GLU A 51 -10.03 3.82 2.70
CA GLU A 51 -11.44 3.44 2.87
C GLU A 51 -12.00 2.93 1.53
N SER A 52 -13.01 2.06 1.54
CA SER A 52 -13.51 1.39 0.32
C SER A 52 -14.01 2.29 -0.81
N HIS A 53 -14.26 3.57 -0.52
CA HIS A 53 -14.70 4.57 -1.49
C HIS A 53 -13.59 5.52 -1.95
N GLU A 54 -12.40 5.45 -1.32
CA GLU A 54 -11.26 6.29 -1.67
C GLU A 54 -10.51 5.67 -2.85
N ASN A 55 -10.39 6.43 -3.93
CA ASN A 55 -9.54 6.08 -5.08
C ASN A 55 -8.28 6.98 -5.15
N THR A 56 -8.27 8.09 -4.42
CA THR A 56 -7.14 9.01 -4.31
C THR A 56 -7.10 9.66 -2.92
N PHE A 57 -5.92 9.96 -2.39
CA PHE A 57 -5.74 10.92 -1.30
C PHE A 57 -4.32 11.47 -1.27
N SER A 58 -4.16 12.74 -0.87
CA SER A 58 -2.86 13.39 -0.68
C SER A 58 -1.91 13.24 -1.88
N GLY A 59 -2.46 13.32 -3.10
CA GLY A 59 -1.71 13.17 -4.35
C GLY A 59 -1.40 11.72 -4.75
N TRP A 60 -1.75 10.73 -3.93
CA TRP A 60 -1.59 9.32 -4.24
C TRP A 60 -2.84 8.76 -4.91
N SER A 61 -2.64 8.04 -5.99
CA SER A 61 -3.66 7.10 -6.50
C SER A 61 -3.60 5.84 -5.64
N VAL A 62 -4.75 5.41 -5.14
CA VAL A 62 -4.85 4.23 -4.28
C VAL A 62 -5.78 3.20 -4.90
N SER A 63 -5.41 1.94 -4.75
CA SER A 63 -6.17 0.81 -5.24
C SER A 63 -6.06 -0.34 -4.24
N GLY A 64 -7.06 -1.24 -4.28
CA GLY A 64 -7.22 -2.36 -3.34
C GLY A 64 -5.88 -3.07 -3.06
N ALA A 65 -5.65 -3.40 -1.78
CA ALA A 65 -4.39 -3.98 -1.34
C ALA A 65 -4.02 -5.22 -2.17
N VAL A 66 -2.85 -5.19 -2.78
CA VAL A 66 -2.29 -6.36 -3.45
C VAL A 66 -1.79 -7.31 -2.37
N THR A 67 -2.62 -8.27 -1.97
CA THR A 67 -2.15 -9.33 -1.08
C THR A 67 -2.73 -10.69 -1.48
N THR A 68 -1.89 -11.46 -2.19
CA THR A 68 -1.68 -12.93 -2.11
C THR A 68 -0.81 -13.38 -3.31
N LEU A 69 0.41 -13.90 -3.08
CA LEU A 69 1.18 -14.66 -4.10
C LEU A 69 1.89 -15.89 -3.49
N LEU A 70 1.67 -17.06 -4.11
CA LEU A 70 2.09 -18.42 -3.70
C LEU A 70 2.78 -19.13 -4.88
N SER A 71 3.85 -19.90 -4.66
CA SER A 71 4.38 -20.89 -5.66
C SER A 71 5.44 -21.87 -5.08
N ARG A 72 5.34 -23.17 -5.46
CA ARG A 72 6.38 -24.27 -5.43
C ARG A 72 5.78 -25.56 -6.11
N PRO A 73 6.52 -26.61 -6.55
CA PRO A 73 7.66 -27.27 -5.89
C PRO A 73 9.01 -27.14 -6.62
N ILE A 74 10.08 -27.20 -5.84
CA ILE A 74 11.44 -27.25 -6.35
C ILE A 74 11.79 -28.72 -6.60
N GLN A 75 11.99 -29.10 -7.85
CA GLN A 75 12.70 -30.34 -8.18
C GLN A 75 14.15 -29.95 -8.50
N SER A 76 15.04 -30.22 -7.55
CA SER A 76 16.47 -30.07 -7.75
C SER A 76 16.87 -30.97 -8.92
N SER A 77 17.16 -30.41 -10.09
CA SER A 77 17.88 -31.16 -11.11
C SER A 77 19.26 -31.45 -10.55
N GLN A 78 19.52 -32.71 -10.23
CA GLN A 78 20.88 -33.18 -9.99
C GLN A 78 21.67 -32.97 -11.28
N ALA A 79 22.77 -32.24 -11.16
CA ALA A 79 23.93 -32.30 -12.05
C ALA A 79 25.16 -32.53 -11.17
#